data_AF-A0A9W6A171-F1
#
_entry.id   AF-A0A9W6A171-F1
#
_cell.length_a   1.000
_cell.length_b   1.000
_cell.length_c   1.000
_cell.angle_alpha   90.00
_cell.angle_beta   90.00
_cell.angle_gamma   90.00
#
_symmetry.space_group_name_H-M   'P 1'
#
loop_
_entity.id
_entity.type
_entity.pdbx_description
1 polymer ?
#
loop_
_entity_poly.entity_id
_entity_poly.type
_entity_poly.pdbx_seq_one_letter_code
_entity_poly.pdbx_strand_id
1 'polypeptide(L)'
;MPSQPPLPPLLTPYVSSLPPSSLTVLSSVLGATGNWLVLRFLYAALNSSSTSDAVAGLSDTNNGRKRKVVLVSFLRGWEFWRSEAKRLGLDLARLSDKRQFAFVDGLSELFAAPPTTSSQTPISQASLRGTVPPRTVLPLRSQPGPIPARGPQPAARPVAAPPNPPTSREVGPVKRLHLSGNGNVALDALEKDIAAVINDLKSSTSGDEQEEPEVLLVLDQPDLLLAATGPSRGIGATEMGDWVMGLQQYAHATVMTVSSDSPLIHNASASAHQGATPLETEHAAFAIGSAHRAHMVMQLRNLETGAARDVSGVLRVSKGGAWGQNDSTEASSHWEEKEVLYFVQRDGGVSVFGRGE
;
A
#
# COMPACT_ATOMS: atom_id res chain seq x y z
N MET A 1 12.60 18.22 -18.65
CA MET A 1 11.57 18.93 -17.86
C MET A 1 10.26 18.21 -18.11
N PRO A 2 9.51 17.79 -17.08
CA PRO A 2 8.17 17.25 -17.33
C PRO A 2 7.37 18.32 -18.06
N SER A 3 6.76 17.95 -19.18
CA SER A 3 6.00 18.88 -20.04
C SER A 3 4.67 19.31 -19.39
N GLN A 4 4.30 18.68 -18.28
CA GLN A 4 3.03 18.87 -17.59
C GLN A 4 3.23 19.11 -16.09
N PRO A 5 2.31 19.85 -15.45
CA PRO A 5 2.39 20.12 -14.02
C PRO A 5 2.36 18.80 -13.24
N PRO A 6 3.17 18.66 -12.17
CA PRO A 6 3.14 17.46 -11.32
C PRO A 6 1.79 17.23 -10.66
N LEU A 7 0.91 18.23 -10.59
CA LEU A 7 -0.46 18.06 -10.18
C LEU A 7 -1.42 18.53 -11.30
N PRO A 8 -2.14 17.62 -11.95
CA PRO A 8 -3.14 17.99 -12.95
C PRO A 8 -4.22 18.90 -12.33
N PRO A 9 -4.58 20.05 -12.95
CA PRO A 9 -5.52 21.02 -12.36
C PRO A 9 -6.88 20.42 -12.01
N LEU A 10 -7.35 19.47 -12.84
CA LEU A 10 -8.60 18.76 -12.61
C LEU A 10 -8.57 17.87 -11.36
N LEU A 11 -7.40 17.50 -10.84
CA LEU A 11 -7.25 16.70 -9.62
C LEU A 11 -7.03 17.51 -8.36
N THR A 12 -6.53 18.74 -8.50
CA THR A 12 -6.21 19.64 -7.39
C THR A 12 -7.28 19.70 -6.30
N PRO A 13 -8.58 19.90 -6.59
CA PRO A 13 -9.59 20.02 -5.53
C PRO A 13 -9.77 18.73 -4.73
N TYR A 14 -9.51 17.56 -5.32
CA TYR A 14 -9.74 16.27 -4.67
C TYR A 14 -8.53 15.79 -3.85
N VAL A 15 -7.31 16.19 -4.21
CA VAL A 15 -6.09 15.70 -3.53
C VAL A 15 -5.48 16.68 -2.53
N SER A 16 -5.81 17.97 -2.63
CA SER A 16 -5.14 19.03 -1.87
C SER A 16 -5.80 19.32 -0.53
N SER A 17 -7.11 19.08 -0.41
CA SER A 17 -7.87 19.32 0.82
C SER A 17 -8.66 18.06 1.18
N LEU A 18 -8.16 17.32 2.17
CA LEU A 18 -8.86 16.18 2.73
C LEU A 18 -9.44 16.59 4.10
N PRO A 19 -10.75 16.36 4.35
CA PRO A 19 -11.34 16.69 5.63
C PRO A 19 -10.71 15.89 6.80
N PRO A 20 -10.77 16.42 8.03
CA PRO A 20 -10.32 15.70 9.22
C PRO A 20 -11.06 14.36 9.39
N SER A 21 -10.34 13.34 9.85
CA SER A 21 -10.83 11.97 10.06
C SER A 21 -11.45 11.32 8.81
N SER A 22 -11.17 11.83 7.61
CA SER A 22 -11.75 11.29 6.38
C SER A 22 -11.02 10.05 5.88
N LEU A 23 -11.77 9.16 5.24
CA LEU A 23 -11.25 8.05 4.43
C LEU A 23 -11.48 8.36 2.95
N THR A 24 -10.41 8.29 2.16
CA THR A 24 -10.47 8.25 0.70
C THR A 24 -10.09 6.86 0.23
N VAL A 25 -10.96 6.20 -0.53
CA VAL A 25 -10.70 4.87 -1.10
C VAL A 25 -10.34 5.01 -2.58
N LEU A 26 -9.16 4.53 -2.94
CA LEU A 26 -8.70 4.41 -4.33
C LEU A 26 -8.91 2.98 -4.78
N SER A 27 -9.92 2.75 -5.61
CA SER A 27 -10.18 1.45 -6.22
C SER A 27 -9.45 1.37 -7.56
N SER A 28 -8.70 0.29 -7.78
CA SER A 28 -7.96 0.06 -9.03
C SER A 28 -8.07 -1.37 -9.51
N VAL A 29 -8.00 -1.55 -10.82
CA VAL A 29 -7.92 -2.87 -11.47
C VAL A 29 -6.50 -3.11 -11.99
N LEU A 30 -6.15 -4.36 -12.27
CA LEU A 30 -4.80 -4.73 -12.73
C LEU A 30 -4.36 -3.94 -13.98
N GLY A 31 -5.29 -3.66 -14.89
CA GLY A 31 -5.05 -2.89 -16.11
C GLY A 31 -5.00 -1.37 -15.92
N ALA A 32 -5.32 -0.85 -14.72
CA ALA A 32 -5.42 0.57 -14.41
C ALA A 32 -4.97 0.84 -12.95
N THR A 33 -3.66 0.75 -12.70
CA THR A 33 -3.08 0.82 -11.34
C THR A 33 -3.17 2.22 -10.71
N GLY A 34 -3.37 2.29 -9.39
CA GLY A 34 -3.49 3.53 -8.62
C GLY A 34 -2.21 4.23 -8.16
N ASN A 35 -1.02 3.67 -8.42
CA ASN A 35 0.25 4.23 -7.90
C ASN A 35 0.47 5.69 -8.27
N TRP A 36 0.16 6.05 -9.52
CA TRP A 36 0.36 7.42 -10.01
C TRP A 36 -0.49 8.43 -9.24
N LEU A 37 -1.69 8.03 -8.79
CA LEU A 37 -2.62 8.87 -8.05
C LEU A 37 -2.17 9.00 -6.58
N VAL A 38 -1.69 7.91 -5.98
CA VAL A 38 -1.02 7.96 -4.67
C VAL A 38 0.12 8.97 -4.69
N LEU A 39 0.96 8.96 -5.72
CA LEU A 39 2.04 9.94 -5.85
C LEU A 39 1.53 11.40 -5.94
N ARG A 40 0.32 11.64 -6.48
CA ARG A 40 -0.30 12.99 -6.48
C ARG A 40 -0.76 13.41 -5.09
N PHE A 41 -1.28 12.48 -4.28
CA PHE A 41 -1.55 12.73 -2.86
C PHE A 41 -0.26 13.05 -2.10
N LEU A 42 0.81 12.27 -2.32
CA LEU A 42 2.13 12.55 -1.73
C LEU A 42 2.65 13.94 -2.13
N TYR A 43 2.56 14.27 -3.43
CA TYR A 43 2.98 15.57 -3.94
C TYR A 43 2.20 16.72 -3.32
N ALA A 44 0.86 16.64 -3.31
CA ALA A 44 0.01 17.69 -2.77
C ALA A 44 0.25 17.88 -1.27
N ALA A 45 0.40 16.80 -0.50
CA ALA A 45 0.63 16.87 0.94
C ALA A 45 2.04 17.38 1.30
N LEU A 46 3.08 16.96 0.57
CA LEU A 46 4.47 17.30 0.91
C LEU A 46 4.93 18.64 0.32
N ASN A 47 4.27 19.14 -0.72
CA ASN A 47 4.56 20.46 -1.31
C ASN A 47 3.59 21.57 -0.89
N SER A 48 2.57 21.29 -0.08
CA SER A 48 1.68 22.33 0.46
C SER A 48 2.44 23.39 1.27
N SER A 49 3.63 23.07 1.78
CA SER A 49 4.53 24.01 2.45
C SER A 49 5.32 24.95 1.51
N SER A 50 5.30 24.71 0.20
CA SER A 50 6.17 25.37 -0.78
C SER A 50 5.43 26.35 -1.69
N THR A 51 4.10 26.22 -1.81
CA THR A 51 3.29 26.96 -2.80
C THR A 51 2.58 28.20 -2.21
N SER A 52 2.68 28.42 -0.90
CA SER A 52 2.07 29.59 -0.24
C SER A 52 2.71 30.94 -0.61
N ASP A 53 3.80 30.96 -1.40
CA ASP A 53 4.56 32.19 -1.69
C ASP A 53 4.53 32.65 -3.17
N ALA A 54 3.83 31.97 -4.09
CA ALA A 54 4.04 32.26 -5.53
C ALA A 54 2.83 32.73 -6.34
N VAL A 55 1.58 32.31 -6.09
CA VAL A 55 0.46 32.73 -6.97
C VAL A 55 -0.90 32.68 -6.27
N ALA A 56 -1.60 33.82 -6.31
CA ALA A 56 -3.04 34.03 -6.06
C ALA A 56 -3.49 34.29 -4.60
N GLY A 57 -3.73 35.58 -4.32
CA GLY A 57 -4.78 35.97 -3.38
C GLY A 57 -6.16 35.55 -3.88
N LEU A 58 -7.11 35.50 -2.93
CA LEU A 58 -8.50 35.00 -3.02
C LEU A 58 -8.69 33.54 -2.56
N SER A 59 -8.40 33.28 -1.28
CA SER A 59 -9.19 32.40 -0.38
C SER A 59 -8.37 32.09 0.88
N ASP A 60 -8.29 33.05 1.81
CA ASP A 60 -7.82 32.81 3.17
C ASP A 60 -8.82 31.92 3.92
N THR A 61 -8.36 30.74 4.38
CA THR A 61 -8.80 30.06 5.62
C THR A 61 -8.08 28.73 5.87
N ASN A 62 -7.38 28.14 4.90
CA ASN A 62 -6.47 27.03 5.19
C ASN A 62 -5.05 27.57 5.38
N ASN A 63 -4.79 28.04 6.60
CA ASN A 63 -3.45 28.29 7.12
C ASN A 63 -2.55 27.12 6.67
N GLY A 64 -1.40 27.41 6.06
CA GLY A 64 -0.52 26.42 5.42
C GLY A 64 0.07 25.41 6.41
N ARG A 65 -0.77 24.51 6.92
CA ARG A 65 -0.37 23.49 7.89
C ARG A 65 0.64 22.58 7.25
N LYS A 66 1.79 22.46 7.92
CA LYS A 66 2.87 21.55 7.55
C LYS A 66 2.33 20.13 7.66
N ARG A 67 1.92 19.55 6.53
CA ARG A 67 1.49 18.16 6.48
C ARG A 67 2.68 17.24 6.47
N LYS A 68 2.59 16.19 7.29
CA LYS A 68 3.52 15.07 7.28
C LYS A 68 2.82 13.87 6.67
N VAL A 69 3.57 12.93 6.10
CA VAL A 69 2.99 11.78 5.42
C VAL A 69 3.62 10.49 5.91
N VAL A 70 2.78 9.51 6.24
CA VAL A 70 3.19 8.13 6.50
C VAL A 70 2.64 7.27 5.38
N LEU A 71 3.52 6.64 4.61
CA LEU A 71 3.15 5.67 3.58
C LEU A 71 3.44 4.26 4.08
N VAL A 72 2.38 3.48 4.27
CA VAL A 72 2.44 2.04 4.55
C VAL A 72 2.16 1.32 3.24
N SER A 73 3.08 0.50 2.75
CA SER A 73 2.88 -0.26 1.51
C SER A 73 3.05 -1.75 1.74
N PHE A 74 2.03 -2.51 1.33
CA PHE A 74 2.00 -3.96 1.43
C PHE A 74 2.42 -4.63 0.12
N LEU A 75 2.40 -3.92 -1.01
CA LEU A 75 2.69 -4.52 -2.31
C LEU A 75 3.98 -4.00 -2.96
N ARG A 76 4.53 -2.86 -2.49
CA ARG A 76 5.71 -2.24 -3.11
C ARG A 76 6.74 -1.79 -2.08
N GLY A 77 8.02 -2.02 -2.40
CA GLY A 77 9.13 -1.63 -1.55
C GLY A 77 9.49 -0.13 -1.64
N TRP A 78 10.37 0.29 -0.74
CA TRP A 78 10.88 1.67 -0.64
C TRP A 78 11.46 2.20 -1.95
N GLU A 79 12.30 1.41 -2.63
CA GLU A 79 12.99 1.87 -3.85
C GLU A 79 12.02 2.15 -5.00
N PHE A 80 10.90 1.43 -5.09
CA PHE A 80 9.84 1.74 -6.04
C PHE A 80 9.29 3.15 -5.78
N TRP A 81 8.78 3.41 -4.57
CA TRP A 81 8.18 4.70 -4.23
C TRP A 81 9.18 5.85 -4.32
N ARG A 82 10.42 5.62 -3.89
CA ARG A 82 11.53 6.59 -4.01
C ARG A 82 11.80 6.98 -5.45
N SER A 83 11.90 6.00 -6.35
CA SER A 83 12.18 6.24 -7.77
C SER A 83 11.04 6.97 -8.47
N GLU A 84 9.80 6.58 -8.20
CA GLU A 84 8.60 7.16 -8.80
C GLU A 84 8.33 8.58 -8.31
N ALA A 85 8.48 8.83 -7.01
CA ALA A 85 8.37 10.17 -6.43
C ALA A 85 9.48 11.10 -6.95
N LYS A 86 10.70 10.60 -7.13
CA LYS A 86 11.82 11.38 -7.68
C LYS A 86 11.54 11.88 -9.10
N ARG A 87 10.84 11.08 -9.93
CA ARG A 87 10.39 11.50 -11.27
C ARG A 87 9.41 12.68 -11.23
N LEU A 88 8.73 12.87 -10.10
CA LEU A 88 7.82 14.00 -9.83
C LEU A 88 8.50 15.17 -9.10
N GLY A 89 9.82 15.12 -8.91
CA GLY A 89 10.56 16.14 -8.17
C GLY A 89 10.48 16.00 -6.65
N LEU A 90 9.93 14.91 -6.12
CA LEU A 90 9.90 14.62 -4.69
C LEU A 90 11.09 13.73 -4.30
N ASP A 91 11.98 14.27 -3.49
CA ASP A 91 13.05 13.48 -2.88
C ASP A 91 12.60 12.93 -1.52
N LEU A 92 12.02 11.73 -1.54
CA LEU A 92 11.50 11.08 -0.33
C LEU A 92 12.59 10.85 0.73
N ALA A 93 13.83 10.57 0.33
CA ALA A 93 14.93 10.37 1.29
C ALA A 93 15.21 11.68 2.05
N ARG A 94 15.31 12.79 1.30
CA ARG A 94 15.49 14.12 1.90
C ARG A 94 14.30 14.54 2.78
N LEU A 95 13.07 14.18 2.38
CA LEU A 95 11.87 14.47 3.17
C LEU A 95 11.79 13.61 4.45
N SER A 96 12.34 12.39 4.42
CA SER A 96 12.51 11.57 5.62
C SER A 96 13.56 12.13 6.57
N ASP A 97 14.70 12.61 6.05
CA ASP A 97 15.72 13.29 6.86
C ASP A 97 15.16 14.56 7.53
N LYS A 98 14.27 15.27 6.83
CA LYS A 98 13.52 16.44 7.34
C LYS A 98 12.36 16.09 8.27
N ARG A 99 12.10 14.80 8.55
CA ARG A 99 10.97 14.32 9.37
C ARG A 99 9.60 14.81 8.85
N GLN A 100 9.44 14.90 7.53
CA GLN A 100 8.17 15.20 6.87
C GLN A 100 7.53 13.94 6.27
N PHE A 101 8.33 12.92 5.98
CA PHE A 101 7.87 11.67 5.37
C PHE A 101 8.42 10.45 6.11
N ALA A 102 7.58 9.46 6.36
CA ALA A 102 7.99 8.14 6.84
C ALA A 102 7.43 7.04 5.94
N PHE A 103 8.24 6.01 5.71
CA PHE A 103 7.83 4.83 4.96
C PHE A 103 7.82 3.61 5.88
N VAL A 104 6.74 2.85 5.79
CA VAL A 104 6.53 1.60 6.52
C VAL A 104 6.40 0.47 5.52
N ASP A 105 7.30 -0.49 5.60
CA ASP A 105 7.38 -1.65 4.73
C ASP A 105 6.55 -2.80 5.30
N GLY A 106 5.38 -3.02 4.69
CA GLY A 106 4.49 -4.13 4.94
C GLY A 106 4.68 -5.31 3.98
N LEU A 107 5.78 -5.36 3.21
CA LEU A 107 6.02 -6.39 2.21
C LEU A 107 7.20 -7.31 2.59
N SER A 108 8.38 -6.74 2.85
CA SER A 108 9.64 -7.52 2.84
C SER A 108 9.77 -8.52 3.97
N GLU A 109 9.33 -8.16 5.17
CA GLU A 109 9.46 -8.98 6.39
C GLU A 109 8.12 -9.31 7.06
N LEU A 110 7.00 -9.00 6.39
CA LEU A 110 5.66 -9.15 6.98
C LEU A 110 5.38 -10.56 7.49
N PHE A 111 5.82 -11.60 6.77
CA PHE A 111 5.65 -13.00 7.17
C PHE A 111 6.95 -13.65 7.66
N ALA A 112 8.02 -12.87 7.85
CA ALA A 112 9.26 -13.37 8.39
C ALA A 112 9.11 -13.59 9.91
N ALA A 113 9.71 -14.67 10.41
CA ALA A 113 9.86 -14.81 11.85
C ALA A 113 10.71 -13.64 12.37
N PRO A 114 10.31 -12.98 13.46
CA PRO A 114 11.12 -11.91 14.03
C PRO A 114 12.52 -12.47 14.32
N PRO A 115 13.60 -11.72 14.03
CA PRO A 115 14.95 -12.20 14.26
C PRO A 115 15.05 -12.57 15.73
N THR A 116 15.20 -13.87 16.02
CA THR A 116 15.57 -14.32 17.34
C THR A 116 16.92 -13.68 17.62
N THR A 117 16.95 -12.69 18.51
CA THR A 117 18.18 -12.20 19.11
C THR A 117 18.77 -13.37 19.89
N SER A 118 19.51 -14.24 19.19
CA SER A 118 20.35 -15.24 19.83
C SER A 118 21.43 -14.47 20.55
N SER A 119 21.23 -14.20 21.84
CA SER A 119 22.32 -13.98 22.76
C SER A 119 23.21 -15.23 22.66
N GLN A 120 24.31 -15.11 21.91
CA GLN A 120 25.33 -16.13 21.84
C GLN A 120 25.89 -16.32 23.25
N THR A 121 25.38 -17.32 23.96
CA THR A 121 26.09 -17.94 25.06
C THR A 121 26.83 -19.14 24.45
N PRO A 122 28.16 -19.25 24.62
CA PRO A 122 28.89 -20.40 24.12
C PRO A 122 28.55 -21.58 25.03
N ILE A 123 27.68 -22.48 24.57
CA ILE A 123 27.41 -23.73 25.30
C ILE A 123 28.05 -24.88 24.53
N SER A 124 29.05 -25.45 25.18
CA SER A 124 29.81 -26.63 24.79
C SER A 124 28.91 -27.81 24.44
N GLN A 125 29.38 -28.59 23.45
CA GLN A 125 28.79 -29.84 22.99
C GLN A 125 28.51 -30.82 24.13
N ALA A 126 27.30 -31.35 24.18
CA ALA A 126 27.02 -32.65 24.80
C ALA A 126 26.01 -33.41 23.93
N SER A 127 26.51 -34.49 23.33
CA SER A 127 25.75 -35.43 22.51
C SER A 127 24.86 -36.30 23.40
N LEU A 128 23.55 -36.32 23.17
CA LEU A 128 22.70 -37.41 23.62
C LEU A 128 21.69 -37.79 22.54
N ARG A 129 21.78 -39.07 22.16
CA ARG A 129 20.92 -39.77 21.21
C ARG A 129 19.48 -39.85 21.75
N GLY A 130 18.52 -39.52 20.91
CA GLY A 130 17.09 -39.79 21.13
C GLY A 130 16.41 -40.09 19.81
N THR A 131 15.89 -41.30 19.68
CA THR A 131 15.24 -41.90 18.50
C THR A 131 13.91 -41.22 18.15
N VAL A 132 13.73 -40.82 16.88
CA VAL A 132 12.47 -40.27 16.33
C VAL A 132 11.87 -41.29 15.33
N PRO A 133 10.56 -41.55 15.32
CA PRO A 133 9.93 -42.46 14.36
C PRO A 133 9.83 -41.83 12.95
N PRO A 134 9.83 -42.61 11.86
CA PRO A 134 9.86 -42.06 10.51
C PRO A 134 8.51 -41.49 10.06
N ARG A 135 8.56 -40.29 9.47
CA ARG A 135 7.47 -39.67 8.70
C ARG A 135 7.22 -40.44 7.40
N THR A 136 5.96 -40.73 7.13
CA THR A 136 5.44 -41.32 5.89
C THR A 136 5.66 -40.37 4.70
N VAL A 137 6.34 -40.84 3.65
CA VAL A 137 6.49 -40.12 2.38
C VAL A 137 5.59 -40.78 1.32
N LEU A 138 4.89 -39.98 0.53
CA LEU A 138 4.04 -40.42 -0.59
C LEU A 138 4.87 -41.16 -1.66
N PRO A 139 4.35 -42.21 -2.32
CA PRO A 139 5.13 -43.03 -3.23
C PRO A 139 5.43 -42.31 -4.55
N LEU A 140 6.71 -42.15 -4.85
CA LEU A 140 7.22 -41.67 -6.13
C LEU A 140 7.19 -42.81 -7.16
N ARG A 141 6.52 -42.56 -8.29
CA ARG A 141 6.40 -43.44 -9.45
C ARG A 141 7.77 -43.89 -9.97
N SER A 142 8.01 -45.21 -10.06
CA SER A 142 9.25 -45.80 -10.59
C SER A 142 9.37 -45.64 -12.11
N GLN A 143 10.49 -45.05 -12.57
CA GLN A 143 10.92 -45.00 -13.98
C GLN A 143 11.65 -46.31 -14.38
N PRO A 144 11.56 -46.78 -15.65
CA PRO A 144 12.20 -48.02 -16.10
C PRO A 144 13.72 -47.86 -16.24
N GLY A 145 14.47 -48.90 -15.86
CA GLY A 145 15.93 -48.88 -15.77
C GLY A 145 16.68 -48.98 -17.11
N PRO A 146 17.94 -48.49 -17.18
CA PRO A 146 18.80 -48.64 -18.35
C PRO A 146 19.77 -49.84 -18.27
N ILE A 147 20.03 -50.38 -19.46
CA ILE A 147 20.90 -51.50 -19.88
C ILE A 147 22.40 -51.15 -19.67
N PRO A 148 23.29 -52.09 -19.28
CA PRO A 148 24.67 -51.75 -18.94
C PRO A 148 25.58 -51.73 -20.17
N ALA A 149 26.33 -50.64 -20.36
CA ALA A 149 27.47 -50.58 -21.28
C ALA A 149 28.76 -50.15 -20.54
N ARG A 150 29.82 -50.88 -20.86
CA ARG A 150 31.12 -51.00 -20.21
C ARG A 150 32.07 -49.89 -20.65
N GLY A 151 32.60 -49.10 -19.72
CA GLY A 151 33.67 -48.12 -19.98
C GLY A 151 34.28 -47.57 -18.67
N PRO A 152 35.59 -47.28 -18.62
CA PRO A 152 36.26 -46.88 -17.38
C PRO A 152 35.93 -45.43 -17.00
N GLN A 153 35.60 -45.24 -15.73
CA GLN A 153 35.12 -44.01 -15.11
C GLN A 153 36.31 -43.13 -14.64
N PRO A 154 36.41 -41.85 -15.05
CA PRO A 154 37.32 -40.91 -14.41
C PRO A 154 36.76 -40.40 -13.07
N ALA A 155 37.64 -40.22 -12.09
CA ALA A 155 37.33 -39.80 -10.72
C ALA A 155 36.57 -38.46 -10.66
N ALA A 156 35.53 -38.41 -9.83
CA ALA A 156 34.75 -37.21 -9.56
C ALA A 156 35.55 -36.20 -8.71
N ARG A 157 35.66 -34.96 -9.20
CA ARG A 157 36.09 -33.80 -8.38
C ARG A 157 34.93 -33.36 -7.48
N PRO A 158 35.18 -32.93 -6.23
CA PRO A 158 34.13 -32.39 -5.37
C PRO A 158 33.65 -31.05 -5.94
N VAL A 159 32.37 -30.98 -6.29
CA VAL A 159 31.69 -29.75 -6.70
C VAL A 159 31.42 -28.93 -5.44
N ALA A 160 31.95 -27.71 -5.41
CA ALA A 160 31.72 -26.74 -4.35
C ALA A 160 30.22 -26.41 -4.23
N ALA A 161 29.77 -26.20 -2.99
CA ALA A 161 28.39 -25.84 -2.67
C ALA A 161 27.93 -24.60 -3.46
N PRO A 162 26.65 -24.53 -3.87
CA PRO A 162 26.12 -23.35 -4.54
C PRO A 162 26.22 -22.14 -3.58
N PRO A 163 26.63 -20.96 -4.07
CA PRO A 163 26.66 -19.76 -3.25
C PRO A 163 25.24 -19.39 -2.82
N ASN A 164 25.08 -19.04 -1.53
CA ASN A 164 23.84 -18.52 -0.97
C ASN A 164 23.27 -17.40 -1.85
N PRO A 165 21.94 -17.31 -2.04
CA PRO A 165 21.34 -16.16 -2.69
C PRO A 165 21.69 -14.89 -1.92
N PRO A 166 21.91 -13.75 -2.60
CA PRO A 166 22.30 -12.52 -1.94
C PRO A 166 21.18 -12.09 -1.00
N THR A 167 21.48 -12.05 0.30
CA THR A 167 20.70 -11.30 1.27
C THR A 167 20.83 -9.82 0.89
N SER A 168 19.89 -9.31 0.09
CA SER A 168 19.67 -7.87 -0.04
C SER A 168 19.23 -7.35 1.32
N ARG A 169 20.20 -7.04 2.18
CA ARG A 169 19.99 -6.16 3.33
C ARG A 169 19.81 -4.76 2.78
N GLU A 170 18.61 -4.43 2.35
CA GLU A 170 18.24 -3.03 2.14
C GLU A 170 18.21 -2.37 3.52
N VAL A 171 19.26 -1.62 3.84
CA VAL A 171 19.30 -0.75 5.02
C VAL A 171 18.78 0.61 4.56
N GLY A 172 17.50 0.83 4.74
CA GLY A 172 16.85 2.15 4.62
C GLY A 172 16.29 2.59 5.98
N PRO A 173 15.89 3.86 6.15
CA PRO A 173 15.23 4.40 7.35
C PRO A 173 13.80 3.88 7.55
N VAL A 174 13.56 2.63 7.15
CA VAL A 174 12.23 2.06 6.90
C VAL A 174 11.83 1.18 8.06
N LYS A 175 10.70 1.48 8.70
CA LYS A 175 10.10 0.57 9.68
C LYS A 175 9.53 -0.62 8.92
N ARG A 176 10.01 -1.82 9.23
CA ARG A 176 9.45 -3.07 8.70
C ARG A 176 8.39 -3.62 9.64
N LEU A 177 7.26 -4.03 9.08
CA LEU A 177 6.19 -4.69 9.81
C LEU A 177 6.43 -6.19 9.86
N HIS A 178 6.00 -6.80 10.97
CA HIS A 178 6.03 -8.25 11.18
C HIS A 178 4.66 -8.68 11.69
N LEU A 179 4.01 -9.58 10.95
CA LEU A 179 2.73 -10.16 11.35
C LEU A 179 3.00 -11.33 12.31
N SER A 180 2.66 -11.12 13.59
CA SER A 180 2.74 -12.16 14.62
C SER A 180 1.40 -12.37 15.29
N GLY A 181 1.01 -13.63 15.49
CA GLY A 181 -0.28 -13.99 16.08
C GLY A 181 -1.37 -14.22 15.03
N ASN A 182 -2.63 -14.17 15.48
CA ASN A 182 -3.83 -14.39 14.68
C ASN A 182 -4.89 -13.35 15.05
N GLY A 183 -5.75 -13.01 14.09
CA GLY A 183 -6.89 -12.13 14.21
C GLY A 183 -6.52 -10.73 14.71
N ASN A 184 -7.40 -10.16 15.54
CA ASN A 184 -7.24 -8.81 16.07
C ASN A 184 -5.92 -8.60 16.78
N VAL A 185 -5.41 -9.58 17.52
CA VAL A 185 -4.11 -9.45 18.23
C VAL A 185 -2.96 -9.16 17.25
N ALA A 186 -3.00 -9.76 16.06
CA ALA A 186 -1.98 -9.51 15.04
C ALA A 186 -2.15 -8.11 14.42
N LEU A 187 -3.39 -7.69 14.15
CA LEU A 187 -3.71 -6.36 13.62
C LEU A 187 -3.40 -5.24 14.63
N ASP A 188 -3.69 -5.45 15.91
CA ASP A 188 -3.38 -4.52 17.02
C ASP A 188 -1.86 -4.28 17.13
N ALA A 189 -1.05 -5.33 16.92
CA ALA A 189 0.41 -5.21 16.91
C ALA A 189 0.89 -4.37 15.72
N LEU A 190 0.32 -4.59 14.52
CA LEU A 190 0.61 -3.78 13.33
C LEU A 190 0.15 -2.33 13.52
N GLU A 191 -1.05 -2.11 14.07
CA GLU A 191 -1.58 -0.80 14.40
C GLU A 191 -0.64 -0.06 15.33
N LYS A 192 -0.19 -0.70 16.42
CA LYS A 192 0.74 -0.11 17.37
C LYS A 192 2.07 0.28 16.73
N ASP A 193 2.61 -0.55 15.83
CA ASP A 193 3.84 -0.24 15.09
C ASP A 193 3.68 0.96 14.16
N ILE A 194 2.57 1.05 13.43
CA ILE A 194 2.26 2.19 12.55
C ILE A 194 1.99 3.46 13.37
N ALA A 195 1.22 3.35 14.44
CA ALA A 195 0.93 4.45 15.37
C ALA A 195 2.21 4.99 16.02
N ALA A 196 3.17 4.12 16.37
CA ALA A 196 4.47 4.55 16.88
C ALA A 196 5.24 5.41 15.85
N VAL A 197 5.21 5.04 14.56
CA VAL A 197 5.82 5.83 13.48
C VAL A 197 5.10 7.17 13.30
N ILE A 198 3.76 7.18 13.32
CA ILE A 198 2.96 8.41 13.24
C ILE A 198 3.31 9.35 14.41
N ASN A 199 3.42 8.83 15.63
CA ASN A 199 3.71 9.61 16.82
C ASN A 199 5.16 10.13 16.86
N ASP A 200 6.16 9.33 16.46
CA ASP A 200 7.54 9.79 16.27
C ASP A 200 7.57 10.95 15.26
N LEU A 201 6.86 10.79 14.15
CA LEU A 201 6.77 11.80 13.11
C LEU A 201 6.08 13.08 13.64
N LYS A 202 5.03 13.00 14.47
CA LYS A 202 4.39 14.17 15.10
C LYS A 202 5.32 14.91 16.07
N SER A 203 5.99 14.17 16.96
CA SER A 203 6.82 14.72 18.05
C SER A 203 8.04 15.53 17.60
N SER A 204 8.50 15.34 16.36
CA SER A 204 9.67 16.01 15.80
C SER A 204 9.48 17.51 15.48
N THR A 205 8.25 18.05 15.56
CA THR A 205 7.99 19.49 15.42
C THR A 205 7.98 20.15 16.80
N SER A 206 9.17 20.45 17.34
CA SER A 206 9.34 21.19 18.59
C SER A 206 9.86 22.60 18.31
N GLY A 207 9.01 23.46 17.71
CA GLY A 207 9.32 24.87 17.50
C GLY A 207 8.03 25.68 17.42
N ASP A 208 7.70 26.37 18.52
CA ASP A 208 6.81 27.54 18.73
C ASP A 208 5.48 27.73 17.95
N GLU A 209 5.06 26.78 17.11
CA GLU A 209 3.76 26.81 16.43
C GLU A 209 2.78 25.93 17.22
N GLN A 210 1.76 26.55 17.81
CA GLN A 210 0.72 25.93 18.66
C GLN A 210 -0.22 24.93 17.94
N GLU A 211 0.09 24.51 16.71
CA GLU A 211 -0.73 23.57 15.94
C GLU A 211 0.00 22.24 15.72
N GLU A 212 -0.61 21.13 16.13
CA GLU A 212 -0.09 19.80 15.86
C GLU A 212 0.00 19.54 14.34
N PRO A 213 1.09 18.93 13.84
CA PRO A 213 1.23 18.66 12.42
C PRO A 213 0.16 17.66 11.94
N GLU A 214 -0.56 18.02 10.89
CA GLU A 214 -1.52 17.15 10.23
C GLU A 214 -0.79 15.99 9.54
N VAL A 215 -1.10 14.75 9.92
CA VAL A 215 -0.52 13.55 9.29
C VAL A 215 -1.49 12.96 8.28
N LEU A 216 -1.07 12.84 7.02
CA LEU A 216 -1.76 12.04 6.01
C LEU A 216 -1.22 10.61 6.09
N LEU A 217 -2.11 9.66 6.35
CA LEU A 217 -1.82 8.23 6.28
C LEU A 217 -2.17 7.71 4.89
N VAL A 218 -1.23 7.04 4.23
CA VAL A 218 -1.47 6.35 2.97
C VAL A 218 -1.29 4.86 3.21
N LEU A 219 -2.35 4.07 2.98
CA LEU A 219 -2.36 2.62 3.07
C LEU A 219 -2.40 2.04 1.66
N ASP A 220 -1.27 1.52 1.19
CA ASP A 220 -1.16 0.92 -0.13
C ASP A 220 -1.37 -0.59 -0.09
N GLN A 221 -2.51 -1.02 -0.64
CA GLN A 221 -2.97 -2.38 -0.85
C GLN A 221 -2.99 -3.27 0.41
N PRO A 222 -3.65 -2.84 1.51
CA PRO A 222 -3.78 -3.68 2.71
C PRO A 222 -4.61 -4.94 2.47
N ASP A 223 -5.35 -5.03 1.35
CA ASP A 223 -6.04 -6.24 0.88
C ASP A 223 -5.10 -7.44 0.66
N LEU A 224 -3.78 -7.22 0.54
CA LEU A 224 -2.81 -8.31 0.59
C LEU A 224 -2.85 -9.08 1.92
N LEU A 225 -3.08 -8.40 3.05
CA LEU A 225 -3.21 -9.07 4.35
C LEU A 225 -4.38 -10.03 4.34
N LEU A 226 -5.52 -9.57 3.83
CA LEU A 226 -6.73 -10.38 3.69
C LEU A 226 -6.48 -11.61 2.81
N ALA A 227 -5.80 -11.42 1.67
CA ALA A 227 -5.46 -12.51 0.75
C ALA A 227 -4.44 -13.51 1.32
N ALA A 228 -3.44 -13.04 2.05
CA ALA A 228 -2.35 -13.87 2.56
C ALA A 228 -2.68 -14.62 3.85
N THR A 229 -3.62 -14.11 4.64
CA THR A 229 -3.94 -14.63 5.98
C THR A 229 -5.30 -15.34 5.99
N GLY A 230 -6.31 -14.69 5.41
CA GLY A 230 -7.68 -15.16 5.27
C GLY A 230 -8.33 -15.63 6.58
N PRO A 231 -9.44 -16.39 6.47
CA PRO A 231 -10.14 -16.94 7.63
C PRO A 231 -9.26 -17.84 8.50
N SER A 232 -8.24 -18.47 7.91
CA SER A 232 -7.34 -19.39 8.63
C SER A 232 -6.54 -18.72 9.75
N ARG A 233 -6.29 -17.41 9.61
CA ARG A 233 -5.61 -16.58 10.60
C ARG A 233 -6.58 -15.67 11.34
N GLY A 234 -7.90 -15.77 11.09
CA GLY A 234 -8.93 -14.95 11.73
C GLY A 234 -8.91 -13.47 11.33
N ILE A 235 -8.36 -13.13 10.16
CA ILE A 235 -8.36 -11.77 9.62
C ILE A 235 -9.34 -11.76 8.44
N GLY A 236 -10.54 -11.25 8.66
CA GLY A 236 -11.59 -11.07 7.67
C GLY A 236 -11.83 -9.59 7.35
N ALA A 237 -12.91 -9.32 6.62
CA ALA A 237 -13.31 -7.99 6.21
C ALA A 237 -13.63 -7.07 7.40
N THR A 238 -14.29 -7.62 8.42
CA THR A 238 -14.67 -6.88 9.63
C THR A 238 -13.43 -6.46 10.41
N GLU A 239 -12.51 -7.39 10.68
CA GLU A 239 -11.29 -7.11 11.42
C GLU A 239 -10.40 -6.10 10.69
N MET A 240 -10.30 -6.22 9.35
CA MET A 240 -9.59 -5.24 8.52
C MET A 240 -10.27 -3.85 8.55
N GLY A 241 -11.60 -3.79 8.54
CA GLY A 241 -12.35 -2.54 8.64
C GLY A 241 -12.18 -1.84 9.99
N ASP A 242 -12.15 -2.61 11.07
CA ASP A 242 -11.88 -2.11 12.43
C ASP A 242 -10.43 -1.63 12.57
N TRP A 243 -9.47 -2.37 12.01
CA TRP A 243 -8.06 -1.97 11.99
C TRP A 243 -7.81 -0.66 11.23
N VAL A 244 -8.42 -0.50 10.05
CA VAL A 244 -8.36 0.78 9.31
C VAL A 244 -8.97 1.91 10.15
N MET A 245 -10.07 1.66 10.87
CA MET A 245 -10.68 2.64 11.77
C MET A 245 -9.76 3.04 12.92
N GLY A 246 -9.08 2.08 13.56
CA GLY A 246 -8.10 2.34 14.61
C GLY A 246 -6.98 3.25 14.10
N LEU A 247 -6.43 2.92 12.93
CA LEU A 247 -5.40 3.74 12.28
C LEU A 247 -5.85 5.18 11.96
N GLN A 248 -7.11 5.36 11.54
CA GLN A 248 -7.67 6.70 11.27
C GLN A 248 -7.66 7.62 12.50
N GLN A 249 -7.68 7.07 13.72
CA GLN A 249 -7.65 7.88 14.95
C GLN A 249 -6.30 8.61 15.13
N TYR A 250 -5.23 8.09 14.54
CA TYR A 250 -3.88 8.69 14.65
C TYR A 250 -3.58 9.70 13.54
N ALA A 251 -4.37 9.74 12.47
CA ALA A 251 -4.12 10.53 11.27
C ALA A 251 -5.18 11.60 11.03
N HIS A 252 -4.79 12.70 10.38
CA HIS A 252 -5.72 13.74 9.96
C HIS A 252 -6.63 13.24 8.83
N ALA A 253 -6.08 12.52 7.86
CA ALA A 253 -6.83 11.89 6.79
C ALA A 253 -6.14 10.59 6.37
N THR A 254 -6.91 9.65 5.83
CA THR A 254 -6.40 8.36 5.34
C THR A 254 -6.76 8.15 3.88
N VAL A 255 -5.78 7.80 3.05
CA VAL A 255 -5.95 7.38 1.66
C VAL A 255 -5.61 5.90 1.58
N MET A 256 -6.54 5.07 1.17
CA MET A 256 -6.35 3.61 1.08
C MET A 256 -6.53 3.14 -0.36
N THR A 257 -5.58 2.39 -0.91
CA THR A 257 -5.74 1.72 -2.20
C THR A 257 -6.29 0.31 -1.99
N VAL A 258 -7.25 -0.11 -2.81
CA VAL A 258 -7.82 -1.47 -2.78
C VAL A 258 -7.98 -2.00 -4.21
N SER A 259 -7.74 -3.30 -4.40
CA SER A 259 -7.96 -3.96 -5.68
C SER A 259 -9.46 -4.12 -5.94
N SER A 260 -9.91 -3.86 -7.17
CA SER A 260 -11.32 -3.94 -7.56
C SER A 260 -11.54 -4.74 -8.84
N ASP A 261 -10.66 -5.70 -9.10
CA ASP A 261 -10.79 -6.61 -10.24
C ASP A 261 -12.12 -7.38 -10.16
N SER A 262 -12.69 -7.69 -11.32
CA SER A 262 -14.01 -8.32 -11.43
C SER A 262 -14.22 -9.53 -10.49
N PRO A 263 -13.31 -10.53 -10.41
CA PRO A 263 -13.50 -11.66 -9.49
C PRO A 263 -13.50 -11.27 -8.01
N LEU A 264 -12.85 -10.16 -7.65
CA LEU A 264 -12.71 -9.73 -6.26
C LEU A 264 -13.89 -8.91 -5.75
N ILE A 265 -14.71 -8.35 -6.63
CA ILE A 265 -15.84 -7.47 -6.27
C ILE A 265 -17.19 -8.11 -6.63
N HIS A 266 -17.26 -8.84 -7.74
CA HIS A 266 -18.50 -9.48 -8.18
C HIS A 266 -18.58 -10.89 -7.61
N ASN A 267 -19.24 -11.03 -6.46
CA ASN A 267 -19.55 -12.31 -5.79
C ASN A 267 -20.49 -13.24 -6.60
N ALA A 268 -20.67 -13.00 -7.90
CA ALA A 268 -21.67 -13.66 -8.73
C ALA A 268 -21.10 -14.11 -10.10
N SER A 269 -20.85 -15.42 -10.20
CA SER A 269 -21.38 -16.31 -11.25
C SER A 269 -21.13 -16.01 -12.75
N ALA A 270 -20.01 -15.39 -13.14
CA ALA A 270 -19.58 -15.43 -14.55
C ALA A 270 -19.18 -16.86 -15.00
N SER A 271 -18.85 -17.75 -14.05
CA SER A 271 -18.80 -19.20 -14.23
C SER A 271 -19.94 -19.82 -13.44
N ALA A 272 -21.05 -20.13 -14.10
CA ALA A 272 -22.32 -20.56 -13.51
C ALA A 272 -22.32 -21.88 -12.69
N HIS A 273 -21.14 -22.39 -12.27
CA HIS A 273 -20.99 -23.70 -11.62
C HIS A 273 -20.15 -23.67 -10.32
N GLN A 274 -19.56 -22.54 -9.92
CA GLN A 274 -18.80 -22.42 -8.68
C GLN A 274 -19.28 -21.23 -7.85
N GLY A 275 -19.56 -21.47 -6.56
CA GLY A 275 -19.87 -20.41 -5.61
C GLY A 275 -18.65 -19.54 -5.32
N ALA A 276 -18.89 -18.32 -4.85
CA ALA A 276 -17.81 -17.40 -4.46
C ALA A 276 -16.90 -18.04 -3.39
N THR A 277 -15.60 -17.89 -3.56
CA THR A 277 -14.63 -18.35 -2.58
C THR A 277 -14.70 -17.48 -1.32
N PRO A 278 -14.22 -17.97 -0.17
CA PRO A 278 -14.11 -17.14 1.04
C PRO A 278 -13.29 -15.87 0.81
N LEU A 279 -12.22 -15.94 0.02
CA LEU A 279 -11.41 -14.77 -0.30
C LEU A 279 -12.19 -13.73 -1.11
N GLU A 280 -12.93 -14.16 -2.14
CA GLU A 280 -13.77 -13.26 -2.94
C GLU A 280 -14.84 -12.60 -2.07
N THR A 281 -15.49 -13.39 -1.21
CA THR A 281 -16.55 -12.90 -0.32
C THR A 281 -16.01 -11.86 0.68
N GLU A 282 -14.90 -12.16 1.35
CA GLU A 282 -14.28 -11.27 2.32
C GLU A 282 -13.67 -10.03 1.65
N HIS A 283 -13.02 -10.18 0.49
CA HIS A 283 -12.47 -9.04 -0.24
C HIS A 283 -13.56 -8.08 -0.70
N ALA A 284 -14.63 -8.60 -1.29
CA ALA A 284 -15.78 -7.79 -1.68
C ALA A 284 -16.39 -7.09 -0.47
N ALA A 285 -16.56 -7.79 0.65
CA ALA A 285 -17.08 -7.21 1.89
C ALA A 285 -16.18 -6.07 2.41
N PHE A 286 -14.85 -6.26 2.39
CA PHE A 286 -13.89 -5.24 2.83
C PHE A 286 -13.89 -4.02 1.90
N ALA A 287 -13.85 -4.23 0.58
CA ALA A 287 -13.82 -3.15 -0.40
C ALA A 287 -15.12 -2.33 -0.39
N ILE A 288 -16.28 -3.00 -0.38
CA ILE A 288 -17.60 -2.35 -0.33
C ILE A 288 -17.80 -1.66 1.01
N GLY A 289 -17.46 -2.31 2.12
CA GLY A 289 -17.54 -1.71 3.46
C GLY A 289 -16.66 -0.46 3.58
N SER A 290 -15.46 -0.50 3.00
CA SER A 290 -14.56 0.66 2.94
C SER A 290 -15.13 1.79 2.09
N ALA A 291 -15.72 1.50 0.93
CA ALA A 291 -16.38 2.50 0.09
C ALA A 291 -17.60 3.14 0.78
N HIS A 292 -18.37 2.35 1.55
CA HIS A 292 -19.47 2.87 2.36
C HIS A 292 -18.99 3.81 3.49
N ARG A 293 -17.82 3.53 4.08
CA ARG A 293 -17.22 4.39 5.11
C ARG A 293 -16.38 5.53 4.55
N ALA A 294 -16.06 5.50 3.26
CA ALA A 294 -15.28 6.53 2.62
C ALA A 294 -16.07 7.84 2.56
N HIS A 295 -15.36 8.95 2.72
CA HIS A 295 -15.84 10.26 2.33
C HIS A 295 -15.78 10.42 0.80
N MET A 296 -14.73 9.88 0.17
CA MET A 296 -14.52 9.95 -1.27
C MET A 296 -14.06 8.61 -1.82
N VAL A 297 -14.59 8.23 -2.98
CA VAL A 297 -14.17 7.04 -3.73
C VAL A 297 -13.62 7.49 -5.08
N MET A 298 -12.39 7.09 -5.37
CA MET A 298 -11.73 7.32 -6.66
C MET A 298 -11.53 5.97 -7.35
N GLN A 299 -12.26 5.74 -8.43
CA GLN A 299 -12.26 4.47 -9.16
C GLN A 299 -11.47 4.60 -10.47
N LEU A 300 -10.44 3.78 -10.62
CA LEU A 300 -9.66 3.65 -11.85
C LEU A 300 -10.13 2.44 -12.65
N ARG A 301 -10.46 2.68 -13.93
CA ARG A 301 -10.95 1.66 -14.85
C ARG A 301 -10.20 1.72 -16.18
N ASN A 302 -10.09 0.56 -16.83
CA ASN A 302 -9.70 0.51 -18.23
C ASN A 302 -10.74 1.22 -19.11
N LEU A 303 -10.31 1.65 -20.29
CA LEU A 303 -11.21 2.14 -21.32
C LEU A 303 -12.07 0.98 -21.83
N GLU A 304 -13.38 1.18 -21.85
CA GLU A 304 -14.34 0.19 -22.36
C GLU A 304 -14.14 -0.09 -23.86
N THR A 305 -13.61 0.88 -24.61
CA THR A 305 -13.29 0.77 -26.04
C THR A 305 -11.98 0.03 -26.34
N GLY A 306 -11.25 -0.39 -25.32
CA GLY A 306 -9.93 -1.02 -25.46
C GLY A 306 -8.77 -0.02 -25.38
N ALA A 307 -7.54 -0.50 -25.60
CA ALA A 307 -6.33 0.29 -25.43
C ALA A 307 -6.23 1.44 -26.44
N ALA A 308 -5.90 2.64 -25.97
CA ALA A 308 -5.61 3.81 -26.79
C ALA A 308 -4.16 4.27 -26.60
N ARG A 309 -3.57 4.90 -27.61
CA ARG A 309 -2.17 5.37 -27.57
C ARG A 309 -1.96 6.50 -26.55
N ASP A 310 -2.95 7.38 -26.43
CA ASP A 310 -2.86 8.64 -25.69
C ASP A 310 -3.84 8.69 -24.51
N VAL A 311 -4.46 7.56 -24.15
CA VAL A 311 -5.36 7.44 -22.99
C VAL A 311 -5.08 6.12 -22.30
N SER A 312 -4.74 6.18 -21.01
CA SER A 312 -4.45 5.00 -20.20
C SER A 312 -5.70 4.41 -19.56
N GLY A 313 -6.67 5.24 -19.20
CA GLY A 313 -7.87 4.79 -18.52
C GLY A 313 -8.83 5.91 -18.18
N VAL A 314 -9.83 5.55 -17.38
CA VAL A 314 -10.86 6.44 -16.84
C VAL A 314 -10.68 6.52 -15.32
N LEU A 315 -10.70 7.73 -14.78
CA LEU A 315 -10.79 7.99 -13.35
C LEU A 315 -12.18 8.58 -13.07
N ARG A 316 -12.94 7.92 -12.20
CA ARG A 316 -14.19 8.45 -11.66
C ARG A 316 -13.99 8.82 -10.20
N VAL A 317 -14.33 10.06 -9.85
CA VAL A 317 -14.35 10.56 -8.47
C VAL A 317 -15.82 10.70 -8.07
N SER A 318 -16.21 10.02 -7.00
CA SER A 318 -17.58 10.05 -6.46
C SER A 318 -17.59 10.19 -4.95
N LYS A 319 -18.69 10.71 -4.41
CA LYS A 319 -18.94 10.79 -2.98
C LYS A 319 -19.04 9.37 -2.42
N GLY A 320 -18.36 9.12 -1.30
CA GLY A 320 -18.47 7.84 -0.59
C GLY A 320 -19.69 7.81 0.33
N GLY A 321 -19.95 6.67 0.98
CA GLY A 321 -21.15 6.50 1.81
C GLY A 321 -21.15 7.35 3.10
N ALA A 322 -19.99 7.82 3.56
CA ALA A 322 -19.86 8.71 4.71
C ALA A 322 -19.82 10.20 4.31
N TRP A 323 -20.05 10.52 3.02
CA TRP A 323 -20.17 11.91 2.58
C TRP A 323 -21.36 12.62 3.26
N GLY A 324 -21.14 13.82 3.77
CA GLY A 324 -22.19 14.64 4.39
C GLY A 324 -22.60 14.22 5.81
N GLN A 325 -21.91 13.24 6.42
CA GLN A 325 -22.24 12.76 7.77
C GLN A 325 -21.73 13.69 8.88
N ASN A 326 -20.76 14.56 8.58
CA ASN A 326 -20.21 15.57 9.49
C ASN A 326 -20.79 16.95 9.16
N ASP A 327 -22.04 17.18 9.56
CA ASP A 327 -22.88 18.34 9.22
C ASP A 327 -22.53 19.63 10.00
N SER A 328 -21.31 19.75 10.55
CA SER A 328 -20.92 20.87 11.40
C SER A 328 -19.97 21.87 10.73
N THR A 329 -19.72 21.75 9.42
CA THR A 329 -18.86 22.71 8.69
C THR A 329 -19.29 22.82 7.23
N GLU A 330 -20.58 23.08 7.01
CA GLU A 330 -21.13 23.51 5.72
C GLU A 330 -20.52 24.86 5.31
N ALA A 331 -19.47 24.85 4.47
CA ALA A 331 -19.16 25.96 3.53
C ALA A 331 -17.96 25.72 2.59
N SER A 332 -16.97 24.87 2.90
CA SER A 332 -15.64 25.01 2.24
C SER A 332 -15.15 23.88 1.34
N SER A 333 -15.91 22.81 1.08
CA SER A 333 -15.49 21.76 0.14
C SER A 333 -16.62 21.26 -0.76
N HIS A 334 -17.16 22.16 -1.58
CA HIS A 334 -18.11 21.82 -2.64
C HIS A 334 -17.34 21.31 -3.87
N TRP A 335 -16.77 20.11 -3.80
CA TRP A 335 -16.29 19.43 -5.00
C TRP A 335 -17.40 18.62 -5.65
N GLU A 336 -17.36 18.52 -6.97
CA GLU A 336 -18.35 17.81 -7.77
C GLU A 336 -17.83 16.44 -8.19
N GLU A 337 -18.72 15.46 -8.24
CA GLU A 337 -18.39 14.16 -8.81
C GLU A 337 -17.98 14.34 -10.28
N LYS A 338 -16.92 13.64 -10.68
CA LYS A 338 -16.37 13.82 -12.02
C LYS A 338 -15.85 12.53 -12.58
N GLU A 339 -16.05 12.36 -13.88
CA GLU A 339 -15.39 11.32 -14.65
C GLU A 339 -14.44 11.98 -15.66
N VAL A 340 -13.18 11.58 -15.59
CA VAL A 340 -12.10 12.12 -16.40
C VAL A 340 -11.33 11.00 -17.05
N LEU A 341 -10.72 11.30 -18.18
CA LEU A 341 -9.74 10.44 -18.81
C LEU A 341 -8.36 10.80 -18.28
N TYR A 342 -7.47 9.82 -18.19
CA TYR A 342 -6.09 10.06 -17.80
C TYR A 342 -5.11 9.34 -18.71
N PHE A 343 -3.91 9.91 -18.82
CA PHE A 343 -2.81 9.35 -19.56
C PHE A 343 -1.53 9.40 -18.73
N VAL A 344 -0.92 8.25 -18.49
CA VAL A 344 0.35 8.13 -17.75
C VAL A 344 1.49 7.97 -18.76
N GLN A 345 2.40 8.93 -18.76
CA GLN A 345 3.56 8.95 -19.64
C GLN A 345 4.71 8.11 -19.06
N ARG A 346 5.63 7.67 -19.94
CA ARG A 346 6.81 6.88 -19.54
C ARG A 346 7.76 7.65 -18.62
N ASP A 347 7.72 8.98 -18.62
CA ASP A 347 8.55 9.84 -17.77
C ASP A 347 7.92 10.12 -16.40
N GLY A 348 6.64 9.76 -16.19
CA GLY A 348 5.92 9.90 -14.91
C GLY A 348 4.97 11.08 -14.91
N GLY A 349 4.97 11.85 -16.01
CA GLY A 349 3.93 12.84 -16.28
C GLY A 349 2.57 12.18 -16.36
N VAL A 350 1.55 12.85 -15.81
CA VAL A 350 0.16 12.42 -15.95
C VAL A 350 -0.67 13.56 -16.47
N SER A 351 -1.41 13.29 -17.54
CA SER A 351 -2.42 14.19 -18.09
C SER A 351 -3.79 13.74 -17.61
N VAL A 352 -4.66 14.68 -17.26
CA VAL A 352 -6.06 14.42 -16.92
C VAL A 352 -6.93 15.39 -17.69
N PHE A 353 -7.95 14.89 -18.38
CA PHE A 353 -8.77 15.65 -19.31
C PHE A 353 -10.25 15.27 -19.17
N GLY A 354 -11.15 16.23 -19.41
CA GLY A 354 -12.59 16.00 -19.44
C GLY A 354 -12.99 15.10 -20.62
N ARG A 355 -14.14 14.44 -20.52
CA ARG A 355 -14.72 13.76 -21.68
C ARG A 355 -15.30 14.81 -22.63
N GLY A 356 -14.77 14.87 -23.86
CA GLY A 356 -15.26 15.76 -24.91
C GLY A 356 -14.54 17.12 -25.01
N GLU A 357 -13.41 17.30 -24.31
CA GLU A 357 -12.51 18.45 -24.42
C GLU A 357 -11.27 18.17 -25.27
#